data_AF-A0A962EFS7-F1
#
_entry.id   AF-A0A962EFS7-F1
#
_cell.length_a   1.000
_cell.length_b   1.000
_cell.length_c   1.000
_cell.angle_alpha   90.00
_cell.angle_beta   90.00
_cell.angle_gamma   90.00
#
_symmetry.space_group_name_H-M   'P 1'
#
loop_
_entity.id
_entity.type
_entity.pdbx_description
1 polymer ?
#
loop_
_entity_poly.entity_id
_entity_poly.type
_entity_poly.pdbx_seq_one_letter_code
_entity_poly.pdbx_strand_id
1 'polypeptide(L)'
;MSLRSQALIVGAALIAGLGGLWAGHTWFGLNPPPGSLAIGAPAIEFELPTLDGGSATRAQWGGRVQVINFWAPWCAPCRREIPVLQALRKEYGP
;
A
#
# COMPACT_ATOMS: atom_id res chain seq x y z
N MET A 1 6.05 -36.94 33.68
CA MET A 1 5.04 -36.12 32.97
C MET A 1 4.32 -37.02 31.99
N SER A 2 2.99 -37.16 32.03
CA SER A 2 2.30 -38.23 31.28
C SER A 2 2.20 -37.91 29.78
N LEU A 3 2.30 -38.94 28.93
CA LEU A 3 2.18 -38.85 27.47
C LEU A 3 0.89 -38.11 27.03
N ARG A 4 -0.18 -38.23 27.84
CA ARG A 4 -1.47 -37.56 27.62
C ARG A 4 -1.37 -36.04 27.81
N SER A 5 -0.64 -35.58 28.83
CA SER A 5 -0.44 -34.14 29.07
C SER A 5 0.41 -33.50 27.98
N GLN A 6 1.43 -34.20 27.46
CA GLN A 6 2.24 -33.69 26.35
C GLN A 6 1.43 -33.57 25.05
N ALA A 7 0.60 -34.56 24.73
CA ALA A 7 -0.26 -34.51 23.55
C ALA A 7 -1.25 -33.33 23.58
N LEU A 8 -1.82 -33.01 24.75
CA LEU A 8 -2.73 -31.87 24.90
C LEU A 8 -2.02 -30.53 24.70
N ILE A 9 -0.82 -30.36 25.25
CA ILE A 9 -0.03 -29.12 25.11
C ILE A 9 0.34 -28.90 23.64
N VAL A 10 0.85 -29.94 22.96
CA VAL A 10 1.21 -29.86 21.55
C VAL A 10 -0.01 -29.54 20.69
N GLY A 11 -1.15 -30.20 20.93
CA GLY A 11 -2.39 -29.93 20.21
C GLY A 11 -2.86 -28.49 20.39
N ALA A 12 -2.88 -27.98 21.62
CA ALA A 12 -3.26 -26.59 21.90
C ALA A 12 -2.31 -25.58 21.25
N ALA A 13 -1.00 -25.83 21.28
CA ALA A 13 0.00 -24.98 20.64
C ALA A 13 -0.17 -24.94 19.12
N LEU A 14 -0.44 -26.08 18.48
CA LEU A 14 -0.71 -26.15 17.04
C LEU A 14 -1.99 -25.40 16.66
N ILE A 15 -3.07 -25.55 17.43
CA ILE A 15 -4.33 -24.84 17.19
C ILE A 15 -4.13 -23.33 17.33
N ALA A 16 -3.43 -22.88 18.37
CA ALA A 16 -3.13 -21.47 18.57
C ALA A 16 -2.25 -20.90 17.44
N GLY A 17 -1.22 -21.64 17.00
CA GLY A 17 -0.35 -21.25 15.90
C GLY A 17 -1.09 -21.15 14.57
N LEU A 18 -1.89 -22.17 14.23
CA LEU A 18 -2.71 -22.18 13.00
C LEU A 18 -3.80 -21.11 13.03
N GLY A 19 -4.47 -20.93 14.16
CA GLY A 19 -5.46 -19.87 14.36
C GLY A 19 -4.84 -18.48 14.24
N GLY A 20 -3.65 -18.27 14.81
CA GLY A 20 -2.90 -17.03 14.70
C GLY A 20 -2.48 -16.71 13.26
N LEU A 21 -2.00 -17.71 12.50
CA LEU A 21 -1.65 -17.55 11.09
C LEU A 21 -2.87 -17.23 10.22
N TRP A 22 -3.99 -17.91 10.44
CA TRP A 22 -5.23 -17.67 9.71
C TRP A 22 -5.80 -16.26 10.00
N ALA A 23 -5.84 -15.86 11.28
CA ALA A 23 -6.22 -14.51 11.68
C ALA A 23 -5.24 -13.46 11.11
N GLY A 24 -3.94 -13.74 11.10
CA GLY A 24 -2.90 -12.94 10.45
C GLY A 24 -3.23 -12.63 8.99
N HIS A 25 -3.53 -13.67 8.22
CA HIS A 25 -3.79 -13.56 6.79
C HIS A 25 -5.12 -12.86 6.46
N THR A 26 -6.15 -13.06 7.29
CA THR A 26 -7.52 -12.62 6.98
C THR A 26 -7.93 -11.32 7.66
N TRP A 27 -7.46 -11.07 8.88
CA TRP A 27 -7.89 -9.94 9.70
C TRP A 27 -6.80 -8.88 9.86
N PHE A 28 -5.54 -9.29 9.97
CA PHE A 28 -4.43 -8.37 10.22
C PHE A 28 -3.74 -7.84 8.95
N GLY A 29 -4.31 -8.10 7.77
CA GLY A 29 -3.87 -7.48 6.52
C GLY A 29 -2.51 -7.97 6.00
N LEU A 30 -2.08 -9.19 6.37
CA LEU A 30 -0.86 -9.80 5.79
C LEU A 30 -1.02 -10.18 4.31
N ASN A 31 -2.26 -10.25 3.81
CA ASN A 31 -2.54 -10.40 2.39
C ASN A 31 -2.94 -9.03 1.81
N PRO A 32 -2.23 -8.49 0.82
CA PRO A 32 -2.60 -7.22 0.23
C PRO A 32 -3.91 -7.35 -0.55
N PRO A 33 -4.71 -6.27 -0.67
CA PRO A 33 -5.96 -6.32 -1.42
C PRO A 33 -5.71 -6.72 -2.88
N PRO A 34 -6.66 -7.42 -3.53
CA PRO A 34 -6.61 -7.63 -4.98
C PRO A 34 -6.45 -6.29 -5.72
N GLY A 35 -5.51 -6.24 -6.67
CA GLY A 35 -5.19 -5.00 -7.41
C GLY A 35 -4.14 -4.10 -6.73
N SER A 36 -3.54 -4.56 -5.63
CA SER A 36 -2.34 -3.93 -5.05
C SER A 36 -1.14 -4.03 -6.00
N LEU A 37 -0.31 -2.98 -6.00
CA LEU A 37 0.95 -2.95 -6.75
C LEU A 37 2.06 -3.60 -5.93
N ALA A 38 2.80 -4.52 -6.54
CA ALA A 38 4.02 -5.08 -5.96
C ALA A 38 5.18 -4.06 -6.06
N ILE A 39 6.05 -4.05 -5.05
CA ILE A 39 7.29 -3.25 -5.10
C ILE A 39 8.14 -3.78 -6.28
N GLY A 40 8.59 -2.86 -7.14
CA GLY A 40 9.35 -3.21 -8.35
C GLY A 40 8.50 -3.61 -9.56
N ALA A 41 7.16 -3.61 -9.43
CA ALA A 41 6.28 -3.76 -10.59
C ALA A 41 6.49 -2.61 -11.59
N PRO A 42 6.24 -2.84 -12.90
CA PRO A 42 6.25 -1.78 -13.89
C PRO A 42 5.33 -0.62 -13.48
N ALA A 43 5.78 0.61 -13.74
CA ALA A 43 4.97 1.79 -13.48
C ALA A 43 3.68 1.76 -14.32
N ILE A 44 2.58 2.21 -13.73
CA ILE A 44 1.29 2.30 -14.41
C ILE A 44 1.38 3.35 -15.51
N GLU A 45 1.12 2.96 -16.75
CA GLU A 45 0.91 3.88 -17.86
C GLU A 45 -0.48 4.53 -17.75
N PHE A 46 -0.55 5.84 -17.98
CA PHE A 46 -1.80 6.59 -17.96
C PHE A 46 -1.78 7.71 -18.98
N GLU A 47 -2.99 8.03 -19.45
CA GLU A 47 -3.32 9.25 -20.17
C GLU A 47 -4.58 9.82 -19.51
N LEU A 48 -4.45 11.00 -18.90
CA LEU A 48 -5.53 11.60 -18.09
C LEU A 48 -5.77 13.05 -18.52
N PRO A 49 -7.04 13.49 -18.54
CA PRO A 49 -7.34 14.90 -18.79
C PRO A 49 -6.79 15.76 -17.66
N THR A 50 -6.25 16.91 -18.04
CA THR A 50 -5.80 17.92 -17.07
C THR A 50 -6.90 18.94 -16.81
N LEU A 51 -6.79 19.68 -15.70
CA LEU A 51 -7.80 20.67 -15.31
C LEU A 51 -7.88 21.88 -16.26
N ASP A 52 -6.82 22.13 -17.02
CA ASP A 52 -6.69 23.15 -18.05
C ASP A 52 -7.11 22.66 -19.45
N GLY A 53 -7.67 21.45 -19.57
CA GLY A 53 -8.25 20.93 -20.82
C GLY A 53 -7.27 20.22 -21.75
N GLY A 54 -6.06 19.93 -21.28
CA GLY A 54 -5.06 19.13 -21.99
C GLY A 54 -5.08 17.65 -21.62
N SER A 55 -4.01 16.95 -22.01
CA SER A 55 -3.79 15.53 -21.69
C SER A 55 -2.41 15.35 -21.05
N ALA A 56 -2.38 14.67 -19.90
CA ALA A 56 -1.19 14.31 -19.17
C ALA A 56 -0.89 12.81 -19.35
N THR A 57 0.32 12.50 -19.82
CA THR A 57 0.79 11.12 -19.94
C THR A 57 2.01 10.88 -19.06
N ARG A 58 2.18 9.66 -18.56
CA ARG A 58 3.33 9.31 -17.71
C ARG A 58 4.69 9.65 -18.33
N ALA A 59 4.81 9.48 -19.65
CA ALA A 59 6.04 9.71 -20.40
C ALA A 59 6.57 11.16 -20.28
N GLN A 60 5.71 12.14 -19.97
CA GLN A 60 6.07 13.56 -19.84
C GLN A 60 7.09 13.81 -18.70
N TRP A 61 7.19 12.91 -17.72
CA TRP A 61 8.09 13.04 -16.56
C TRP A 61 9.21 11.99 -16.53
N GLY A 62 9.52 11.36 -17.68
CA GLY A 62 10.54 10.33 -17.81
C GLY A 62 11.92 10.74 -17.26
N GLY A 63 12.66 9.77 -16.71
CA GLY A 63 14.03 9.97 -16.22
C GLY A 63 14.16 10.58 -14.82
N ARG A 64 13.05 10.96 -14.18
CA ARG A 64 13.02 11.45 -12.78
C ARG A 64 12.20 10.52 -11.88
N VAL A 65 12.45 10.61 -10.58
CA VAL A 65 11.60 9.97 -9.57
C VAL A 65 10.21 10.61 -9.63
N GLN A 66 9.17 9.78 -9.72
CA GLN A 66 7.78 10.23 -9.83
C GLN A 66 7.01 9.85 -8.57
N VAL A 67 6.33 10.83 -7.98
CA VAL A 67 5.40 10.64 -6.86
C VAL A 67 3.99 10.91 -7.37
N ILE A 68 3.17 9.85 -7.46
CA ILE A 68 1.76 9.92 -7.88
C ILE A 68 0.90 9.92 -6.63
N ASN A 69 0.12 10.99 -6.44
CA ASN A 69 -0.77 11.14 -5.30
C ASN A 69 -2.24 11.08 -5.74
N PHE A 70 -2.99 10.09 -5.24
CA PHE A 70 -4.44 9.99 -5.44
C PHE A 70 -5.16 10.70 -4.30
N TRP A 71 -5.86 11.79 -4.61
CA TRP A 71 -6.47 12.63 -3.59
C TRP A 71 -7.81 13.23 -4.07
N ALA A 72 -8.53 13.82 -3.13
CA ALA A 72 -9.75 14.57 -3.42
C ALA A 72 -9.90 15.78 -2.47
N PRO A 73 -10.63 16.83 -2.85
CA PRO A 73 -10.79 18.05 -2.03
C PRO A 73 -11.42 17.80 -0.65
N TRP A 74 -12.23 16.75 -0.53
CA TRP A 74 -12.89 16.34 0.70
C TRP A 74 -12.05 15.38 1.56
N CYS A 75 -10.88 14.94 1.08
CA CYS A 75 -10.01 14.03 1.80
C CYS A 75 -9.23 14.78 2.89
N ALA A 76 -9.73 14.75 4.13
CA ALA A 76 -9.11 15.40 5.28
C ALA A 76 -7.62 15.05 5.51
N PRO A 77 -7.19 13.76 5.50
CA PRO A 77 -5.76 13.43 5.62
C PRO A 77 -4.95 13.95 4.43
N CYS A 78 -5.43 13.79 3.20
CA CYS A 78 -4.73 14.27 2.00
C CYS A 78 -4.45 15.78 2.08
N ARG A 79 -5.42 16.59 2.54
CA ARG A 79 -5.23 18.04 2.69
C ARG A 79 -4.11 18.40 3.67
N ARG A 80 -3.89 17.59 4.71
CA ARG A 80 -2.79 17.79 5.67
C ARG A 80 -1.42 17.49 5.05
N GLU A 81 -1.37 16.62 4.04
CA GLU A 81 -0.14 16.21 3.35
C GLU A 81 0.26 17.16 2.21
N ILE A 82 -0.70 17.88 1.61
CA ILE A 82 -0.47 18.81 0.49
C ILE A 82 0.71 19.78 0.74
N PRO A 83 0.82 20.47 1.90
CA PRO A 83 1.93 21.39 2.14
C PRO A 83 3.31 20.72 2.05
N VAL A 84 3.42 19.48 2.53
CA VAL A 84 4.65 18.69 2.47
C VAL A 84 4.97 18.31 1.02
N LEU A 85 3.97 17.84 0.27
CA LEU A 85 4.15 17.51 -1.16
C LEU A 85 4.49 18.74 -2.01
N GLN A 86 3.95 19.90 -1.67
CA GLN A 86 4.31 21.17 -2.31
C GLN A 86 5.74 21.58 -1.99
N ALA A 87 6.21 21.39 -0.76
CA ALA A 87 7.61 21.63 -0.40
C ALA A 87 8.56 20.71 -1.17
N LEU A 88 8.26 19.40 -1.21
CA LEU A 88 9.04 18.43 -2.00
C LEU A 88 9.08 18.79 -3.48
N ARG A 89 7.96 19.26 -4.06
CA ARG A 89 7.92 19.72 -5.45
C ARG A 89 8.80 20.95 -5.67
N LYS A 90 8.86 21.89 -4.72
CA LYS A 90 9.74 23.07 -4.84
C LYS A 90 11.22 22.71 -4.75
N GLU A 91 11.56 21.69 -3.97
CA GLU A 91 12.94 21.28 -3.74
C GLU A 91 13.48 20.34 -4.84
N TYR A 92 12.65 19.42 -5.35
CA TYR A 92 13.06 18.35 -6.27
C TYR A 92 12.31 18.37 -7.62
N GLY A 93 11.27 19.19 -7.76
CA GLY A 93 10.48 19.27 -8.99
C GLY A 93 11.21 20.03 -10.12
N PRO A 94 10.72 19.90 -11.36
CA PRO A 94 11.11 20.79 -12.46
C PRO A 94 10.79 22.27 -12.19
#